data_AF-A0A7S1WQH4-F1
#
_entry.id   AF-A0A7S1WQH4-F1
#
_cell.length_a   1.000
_cell.length_b   1.000
_cell.length_c   1.000
_cell.angle_alpha   90.00
_cell.angle_beta   90.00
_cell.angle_gamma   90.00
#
_symmetry.space_group_name_H-M   'P 1'
#
loop_
_entity.id
_entity.type
_entity.pdbx_description
1 polymer ?
#
loop_
_entity_poly.entity_id
_entity_poly.type
_entity_poly.pdbx_seq_one_letter_code
_entity_poly.pdbx_strand_id
1 'polypeptide(L)'
;AGCGRPMPTGRSFTGVIKSFNEANNYGFIACDEVKAEFGFDVFVHGKELGSHAVGDLVEFEVGLSARGQPQALNIQGAADADEPPAKRPHTLPGPVHGEMEPSLSDLDAMLGEMGPP
;
A
#
# COMPACT_ATOMS: atom_id res chain seq x y z
N ALA A 1 -34.39 14.61 -10.92
CA ALA A 1 -33.34 13.90 -10.16
C ALA A 1 -32.14 13.71 -11.08
N GLY A 2 -30.94 14.13 -10.69
CA GLY A 2 -29.75 14.02 -11.52
C GLY A 2 -28.68 15.05 -11.16
N CYS A 3 -28.30 15.11 -9.89
CA CYS A 3 -27.09 15.86 -9.53
C CYS A 3 -25.89 15.04 -10.04
N GLY A 4 -25.02 15.67 -10.82
CA GLY A 4 -24.06 15.03 -11.71
C GLY A 4 -23.04 14.13 -11.00
N ARG A 5 -23.25 12.82 -11.07
CA ARG A 5 -22.17 11.85 -10.83
C ARG A 5 -21.36 11.69 -12.12
N PRO A 6 -20.02 11.67 -12.06
CA PRO A 6 -19.20 11.24 -13.19
C PRO A 6 -19.62 9.83 -13.62
N MET A 7 -19.53 9.56 -14.92
CA MET A 7 -19.82 8.24 -15.47
C MET A 7 -18.64 7.31 -15.14
N PRO A 8 -18.82 6.29 -14.27
CA PRO A 8 -17.78 5.29 -14.06
C PRO A 8 -17.54 4.54 -15.36
N THR A 9 -16.28 4.33 -15.72
CA THR A 9 -15.94 3.53 -16.90
C THR A 9 -15.91 2.03 -16.59
N GLY A 10 -16.02 1.65 -15.31
CA GLY A 10 -15.91 0.26 -14.85
C GLY A 10 -14.48 -0.29 -14.86
N ARG A 11 -13.47 0.57 -15.05
CA ARG A 11 -12.07 0.19 -15.11
C ARG A 11 -11.35 0.69 -13.86
N SER A 12 -10.81 -0.24 -13.08
CA SER A 12 -9.96 0.03 -11.93
C SER A 12 -8.49 0.10 -12.35
N PHE A 13 -7.78 1.06 -11.76
CA PHE A 13 -6.37 1.32 -11.98
C PHE A 13 -5.70 1.51 -10.63
N THR A 14 -4.42 1.14 -10.54
CA THR A 14 -3.61 1.40 -9.36
C THR A 14 -2.74 2.62 -9.59
N GLY A 15 -2.67 3.51 -8.60
CA GLY A 15 -1.85 4.71 -8.69
C GLY A 15 -1.36 5.17 -7.33
N VAL A 16 -0.44 6.14 -7.38
CA VAL A 16 0.17 6.70 -6.17
C VAL A 16 -0.35 8.12 -5.98
N ILE A 17 -0.81 8.45 -4.77
CA ILE A 17 -1.27 9.80 -4.45
C ILE A 17 -0.06 10.74 -4.51
N LYS A 18 -0.03 11.63 -5.51
CA LYS A 18 1.08 12.56 -5.72
C LYS A 18 0.96 13.81 -4.86
N SER A 19 -0.26 14.26 -4.64
CA SER A 19 -0.55 15.40 -3.80
C SER A 19 -1.98 15.34 -3.30
N PHE A 20 -2.17 15.73 -2.05
CA PHE A 20 -3.48 15.82 -1.41
C PHE A 20 -3.55 17.15 -0.67
N ASN A 21 -4.64 17.88 -0.90
CA ASN A 21 -4.87 19.19 -0.30
C ASN A 21 -6.09 19.12 0.60
N GLU A 22 -5.87 18.86 1.89
CA GLU A 22 -6.93 18.80 2.91
C GLU A 22 -7.75 20.09 2.98
N ALA A 23 -7.10 21.25 2.83
CA ALA A 23 -7.76 22.55 2.90
C ALA A 23 -8.86 22.72 1.84
N ASN A 24 -8.67 22.14 0.65
CA ASN A 24 -9.60 22.24 -0.46
C ASN A 24 -10.35 20.92 -0.74
N ASN A 25 -10.08 19.87 0.03
CA ASN A 25 -10.67 18.54 -0.14
C ASN A 25 -10.54 18.03 -1.59
N TYR A 26 -9.33 18.06 -2.15
CA TYR A 26 -9.03 17.41 -3.43
C TYR A 26 -7.61 16.85 -3.45
N GLY A 27 -7.34 15.93 -4.36
CA GLY A 27 -6.00 15.39 -4.60
C GLY A 27 -5.78 15.00 -6.05
N PHE A 28 -4.57 14.52 -6.32
CA PHE A 28 -4.16 14.01 -7.61
C PHE A 28 -3.44 12.67 -7.43
N ILE A 29 -3.87 11.69 -8.22
CA ILE A 29 -3.24 10.37 -8.27
C ILE A 29 -2.43 10.28 -9.55
N ALA A 30 -1.15 9.97 -9.40
CA ALA A 30 -0.26 9.68 -10.51
C ALA A 30 -0.45 8.22 -10.92
N CYS A 31 -0.94 8.02 -12.14
CA CYS A 31 -1.08 6.71 -12.77
C CYS A 31 -0.61 6.84 -14.22
N ASP A 32 0.45 6.12 -14.58
CA ASP A 32 1.04 6.21 -15.92
C ASP A 32 0.07 5.64 -16.98
N GLU A 33 -0.72 4.64 -16.62
CA GLU A 33 -1.69 4.00 -17.51
C GLU A 33 -2.84 4.96 -17.87
N VAL A 34 -3.43 5.63 -16.87
CA VAL A 34 -4.47 6.65 -17.13
C VAL A 34 -3.88 7.86 -17.83
N LYS A 35 -2.67 8.29 -17.47
CA LYS A 35 -2.01 9.41 -18.13
C LYS A 35 -1.66 9.08 -19.59
N ALA A 36 -1.29 7.85 -19.91
CA ALA A 36 -1.04 7.41 -21.28
C ALA A 36 -2.35 7.32 -22.09
N GLU A 37 -3.45 6.87 -21.46
CA GLU A 37 -4.74 6.73 -22.13
C GLU A 37 -5.47 8.08 -22.32
N PHE A 38 -5.48 8.94 -21.30
CA PHE A 38 -6.25 10.19 -21.28
C PHE A 38 -5.40 11.46 -21.40
N GLY A 39 -4.08 11.38 -21.17
CA GLY A 39 -3.18 12.54 -21.21
C GLY A 39 -3.20 13.42 -19.94
N PHE A 40 -3.98 13.05 -18.92
CA PHE A 40 -4.17 13.83 -17.69
C PHE A 40 -4.00 12.96 -16.45
N ASP A 41 -3.56 13.59 -15.35
CA ASP A 41 -3.57 12.98 -14.02
C ASP A 41 -5.01 12.76 -13.54
N VAL A 42 -5.20 11.77 -12.66
CA VAL A 42 -6.51 11.42 -12.14
C VAL A 42 -6.87 12.39 -11.02
N PHE A 43 -7.94 13.15 -11.22
CA PHE A 43 -8.47 14.03 -10.19
C PHE A 43 -9.26 13.22 -9.15
N VAL A 44 -9.00 13.45 -7.87
CA VAL A 44 -9.75 12.81 -6.78
C VAL A 44 -10.37 13.87 -5.88
N HIS A 45 -11.62 13.65 -5.51
CA HIS A 45 -12.27 14.46 -4.49
C HIS A 45 -11.84 13.97 -3.09
N GLY A 46 -11.51 14.88 -2.18
CA GLY A 46 -11.05 14.54 -0.83
C GLY A 46 -12.08 13.74 -0.01
N LYS A 47 -13.36 13.88 -0.36
CA LYS A 47 -14.45 13.03 0.19
C LYS A 47 -14.27 11.54 -0.15
N GLU A 48 -13.65 11.22 -1.28
CA GLU A 48 -13.36 9.85 -1.72
C GLU A 48 -11.98 9.39 -1.23
N LEU A 49 -11.02 10.32 -1.10
CA LEU A 49 -9.68 10.02 -0.62
C LEU A 49 -9.63 9.74 0.89
N GLY A 50 -10.59 10.26 1.67
CA GLY A 50 -10.80 9.90 3.07
C GLY A 50 -9.53 10.03 3.92
N SER A 51 -8.96 8.88 4.31
CA SER A 51 -7.78 8.77 5.20
C SER A 51 -6.47 8.41 4.48
N HIS A 52 -6.45 8.37 3.15
CA HIS A 52 -5.25 8.01 2.40
C HIS A 52 -4.20 9.15 2.41
N ALA A 53 -2.92 8.78 2.44
CA ALA A 53 -1.81 9.72 2.51
C ALA A 53 -1.13 9.91 1.15
N VAL A 54 -0.47 11.06 0.98
CA VAL A 54 0.41 11.30 -0.18
C VAL A 54 1.57 10.30 -0.16
N GLY A 55 1.79 9.62 -1.29
CA GLY A 55 2.79 8.57 -1.44
C GLY A 55 2.25 7.15 -1.26
N ASP A 56 0.99 6.99 -0.85
CA ASP A 56 0.37 5.68 -0.68
C ASP A 56 -0.13 5.11 -2.02
N LEU A 57 -0.06 3.78 -2.14
CA LEU A 57 -0.55 3.04 -3.29
C LEU A 57 -2.04 2.72 -3.09
N VAL A 58 -2.87 3.25 -3.97
CA VAL A 58 -4.32 3.08 -3.91
C VAL A 58 -4.86 2.54 -5.23
N GLU A 59 -5.89 1.72 -5.15
CA GLU A 59 -6.69 1.30 -6.29
C GLU A 59 -7.90 2.24 -6.42
N PHE A 60 -8.19 2.68 -7.64
CA PHE A 60 -9.31 3.56 -7.92
C PHE A 60 -9.96 3.21 -9.25
N GLU A 61 -11.27 3.43 -9.34
CA GLU A 61 -12.01 3.33 -10.60
C GLU A 61 -11.93 4.64 -11.36
N VAL A 62 -11.59 4.61 -12.65
CA VAL A 62 -11.61 5.83 -13.47
C VAL A 62 -13.04 6.12 -13.94
N GLY A 63 -13.51 7.33 -13.65
CA GLY A 63 -14.77 7.88 -14.13
C GLY A 63 -14.53 9.11 -15.00
N LEU A 64 -15.42 9.33 -15.97
CA LEU A 64 -15.42 10.54 -16.78
C LEU A 64 -16.42 11.54 -16.21
N SER A 65 -15.93 12.71 -15.83
CA SER A 65 -16.78 13.83 -15.40
C SER A 65 -17.59 14.39 -16.58
N ALA A 66 -18.58 15.25 -16.31
CA ALA A 66 -19.39 15.92 -17.35
C ALA A 66 -18.56 16.77 -18.34
N ARG A 67 -17.30 17.05 -17.98
CA ARG A 67 -16.31 17.74 -18.81
C ARG A 67 -15.35 16.80 -19.55
N GLY A 68 -15.53 15.49 -19.45
CA GLY A 68 -14.64 14.48 -20.03
C GLY A 68 -13.29 14.33 -19.35
N GLN A 69 -13.16 14.82 -18.10
CA GLN A 69 -11.91 14.71 -17.34
C GLN A 69 -11.90 13.43 -16.49
N PRO A 70 -10.74 12.73 -16.38
CA PRO A 70 -10.61 11.54 -15.56
C PRO A 70 -10.69 11.90 -14.08
N GLN A 71 -11.65 11.28 -13.40
CA GLN A 71 -11.90 11.42 -11.98
C GLN A 71 -11.82 10.04 -11.31
N ALA A 72 -11.06 9.92 -10.22
CA ALA A 72 -11.05 8.73 -9.39
C ALA A 72 -12.39 8.57 -8.68
N LEU A 73 -12.91 7.35 -8.74
CA LEU A 73 -14.10 6.88 -8.07
C LEU A 73 -13.75 5.65 -7.24
N ASN A 74 -14.48 5.39 -6.15
CA ASN A 74 -14.32 4.15 -5.35
C ASN A 74 -12.85 3.86 -5.00
N ILE A 75 -12.19 4.80 -4.32
CA ILE A 75 -10.79 4.60 -3.91
C ILE A 75 -10.73 3.57 -2.80
N GLN A 76 -9.83 2.61 -2.96
CA GLN A 76 -9.52 1.58 -1.98
C GLN A 76 -8.02 1.62 -1.70
N GLY A 77 -7.65 1.68 -0.43
CA GLY A 77 -6.26 1.49 -0.04
C GLY A 77 -5.84 0.06 -0.36
N ALA A 78 -4.61 -0.14 -0.82
CA ALA A 78 -4.05 -1.48 -0.94
C ALA A 78 -4.00 -2.24 0.41
N ALA A 79 -4.23 -1.54 1.53
CA ALA A 79 -4.34 -2.09 2.87
C ALA A 79 -5.78 -2.49 3.29
N ASP A 80 -6.82 -2.02 2.60
CA ASP A 80 -8.21 -2.07 3.08
C ASP A 80 -9.15 -2.98 2.27
N ALA A 81 -8.67 -3.60 1.18
CA ALA A 81 -9.43 -4.57 0.40
C ALA A 81 -9.31 -6.00 0.98
N ASP A 82 -10.13 -6.29 1.98
CA ASP A 82 -10.60 -7.63 2.42
C ASP A 82 -9.70 -8.84 2.10
N GLU A 83 -8.61 -9.01 2.86
CA GLU A 83 -8.11 -10.34 3.22
C GLU A 83 -8.20 -10.46 4.77
N PRO A 84 -8.78 -11.55 5.32
CA PRO A 84 -8.85 -11.78 6.76
C PRO A 84 -7.47 -11.63 7.41
N PRO A 85 -7.38 -11.22 8.69
CA PRO A 85 -6.25 -10.51 9.27
C PRO A 85 -4.95 -11.34 9.24
N ALA A 86 -4.21 -11.25 8.14
CA ALA A 86 -2.82 -11.64 8.08
C ALA A 86 -2.02 -10.54 8.78
N LYS A 87 -1.90 -10.71 10.09
CA LYS A 87 -0.93 -10.02 10.94
C LYS A 87 0.36 -9.73 10.17
N ARG A 88 0.55 -8.48 9.83
CA ARG A 88 1.85 -7.85 9.97
C ARG A 88 1.61 -6.57 10.75
N PRO A 89 1.63 -6.60 12.11
CA PRO A 89 2.31 -5.49 12.74
C PRO A 89 3.62 -5.32 11.98
N HIS A 90 3.92 -4.11 11.53
CA HIS A 90 5.23 -3.75 11.01
C HIS A 90 6.21 -3.73 12.20
N THR A 91 6.38 -4.88 12.82
CA THR A 91 7.50 -5.26 13.66
C THR A 91 8.10 -6.41 12.89
N LEU A 92 9.37 -6.30 12.52
CA LEU A 92 10.10 -7.46 12.03
C LEU A 92 9.82 -8.65 12.96
N PRO A 93 9.23 -9.77 12.49
CA PRO A 93 9.62 -11.03 13.08
C PRO A 93 11.06 -11.23 12.65
N GLY A 94 12.00 -10.90 13.53
CA GLY A 94 13.31 -11.53 13.47
C GLY A 94 13.12 -13.04 13.31
N PRO A 95 13.95 -13.72 12.52
CA PRO A 95 13.74 -15.12 12.21
C PRO A 95 13.61 -15.95 13.50
N VAL A 96 12.41 -16.47 13.74
CA VAL A 96 12.15 -17.52 14.74
C VAL A 96 11.88 -18.81 13.98
N HIS A 97 12.93 -19.58 13.69
CA HIS A 97 12.97 -21.03 13.86
C HIS A 97 14.27 -21.59 13.30
N GLY A 98 14.96 -22.40 14.11
CA GLY A 98 15.96 -23.35 13.63
C GLY A 98 17.32 -23.14 14.27
N GLU A 99 17.80 -24.18 14.94
CA GLU A 99 19.19 -24.39 15.34
C GLU A 99 19.73 -23.48 16.47
N MET A 100 19.19 -23.67 17.68
CA MET A 100 20.13 -23.79 18.79
C MET A 100 20.85 -25.13 18.60
N GLU A 101 21.84 -25.11 17.69
CA GLU A 101 22.93 -26.07 17.71
C GLU A 101 23.43 -26.11 19.16
N PRO A 102 23.47 -27.28 19.83
CA PRO A 102 24.22 -27.37 21.07
C PRO A 102 25.65 -26.96 20.74
N SER A 103 26.08 -25.84 21.28
CA SER A 103 27.41 -25.30 21.05
C SER A 103 28.45 -26.34 21.45
N LEU A 104 29.27 -26.77 20.50
CA LEU A 104 30.43 -27.66 20.67
C LEU A 104 31.45 -27.14 21.70
N SER A 105 31.27 -25.94 22.26
CA SER A 105 32.07 -25.40 23.36
C SER A 105 31.88 -26.12 24.70
N ASP A 106 30.73 -26.75 24.96
CA ASP A 106 30.53 -27.51 26.21
C ASP A 106 31.28 -28.86 26.20
N LEU A 107 31.69 -29.36 25.03
CA LEU A 107 32.45 -30.60 24.87
C LEU A 107 33.97 -30.40 25.02
N ASP A 108 34.48 -29.19 24.79
CA ASP A 108 35.90 -28.84 24.92
C ASP A 108 36.33 -28.68 26.40
N ALA A 109 35.37 -28.30 27.27
CA ALA A 109 35.61 -28.12 28.71
C ALA A 109 35.77 -29.43 29.51
N MET A 110 35.52 -30.61 28.93
CA MET A 110 35.76 -31.91 29.59
C MET A 110 37.10 -32.56 29.23
N LEU A 111 37.86 -32.01 28.26
CA LEU A 111 39.10 -32.63 27.76
C LEU A 111 40.40 -31.97 28.23
N GLY A 112 40.33 -30.85 28.95
CA GLY A 112 41.53 -30.16 29.42
C GLY A 112 41.41 -29.74 30.87
N GLU A 113 41.79 -30.62 31.81
CA GLU A 113 42.57 -30.32 33.03
C GLU A 113 42.66 -31.57 33.93
N MET A 114 43.45 -32.56 33.51
CA MET A 114 44.22 -33.45 34.39
C MET A 114 45.53 -33.72 33.65
N GLY A 115 46.58 -33.02 34.09
CA GLY A 115 47.81 -32.80 33.34
C GLY A 115 48.74 -34.01 33.14
N PRO A 116 49.84 -33.80 32.39
CA PRO A 116 50.92 -34.77 32.23
C PRO A 116 51.95 -34.69 33.37
N PRO A 117 52.84 -35.69 33.49
CA PRO A 117 52.62 -37.12 33.71
C PRO A 117 52.61 -37.50 35.21
#